data_AF-A0A7Y5DRJ1-F1
#
_entry.id   AF-A0A7Y5DRJ1-F1
#
_cell.length_a   1.000
_cell.length_b   1.000
_cell.length_c   1.000
_cell.angle_alpha   90.00
_cell.angle_beta   90.00
_cell.angle_gamma   90.00
#
_symmetry.space_group_name_H-M   'P 1'
#
loop_
_entity.id
_entity.type
_entity.pdbx_description
1 polymer ?
#
loop_
_entity_poly.entity_id
_entity_poly.type
_entity_poly.pdbx_seq_one_letter_code
_entity_poly.pdbx_strand_id
1 'polypeptide(L)' 'MTENGDPLENAIAERLNGILKNEYLSDSPVESIGDAKVVLSRAVYLYNEDRHHMSIGNHYPS' A
#
# COMPACT_ATOMS: atom_id res chain seq x y z
N MET A 1 -10.11 -9.06 -2.64
CA MET A 1 -10.60 -9.96 -1.57
C MET A 1 -11.48 -10.97 -2.27
N THR A 2 -10.96 -12.17 -2.54
CA THR A 2 -11.73 -13.22 -3.22
C THR A 2 -12.73 -13.85 -2.26
N GLU A 3 -13.80 -14.43 -2.79
CA GLU A 3 -14.92 -14.99 -2.01
C GLU A 3 -14.51 -16.16 -1.09
N ASN A 4 -13.36 -16.79 -1.35
CA ASN A 4 -12.91 -17.98 -0.61
C ASN A 4 -11.82 -17.70 0.43
N GLY A 5 -11.31 -16.46 0.54
CA GLY A 5 -10.28 -16.10 1.53
C GLY A 5 -8.95 -16.84 1.36
N ASP A 6 -8.69 -17.42 0.19
CA ASP A 6 -7.45 -18.13 -0.11
C ASP A 6 -6.27 -17.13 -0.21
N PRO A 7 -5.23 -17.26 0.62
CA PRO A 7 -4.07 -16.38 0.60
C PRO A 7 -3.32 -16.36 -0.75
N LEU A 8 -3.38 -17.47 -1.51
CA LEU A 8 -2.70 -17.59 -2.81
C LEU A 8 -3.42 -16.78 -3.90
N GLU A 9 -4.76 -16.71 -3.84
CA GLU A 9 -5.56 -15.95 -4.80
C GLU A 9 -5.40 -14.43 -4.64
N ASN A 10 -4.95 -13.98 -3.46
CA ASN A 10 -4.88 -12.57 -3.10
C ASN A 10 -3.43 -12.12 -2.78
N ALA A 11 -2.42 -12.94 -3.08
CA ALA A 11 -1.03 -12.75 -2.66
C ALA A 11 -0.43 -11.39 -3.06
N ILE A 12 -0.79 -10.87 -4.23
CA ILE A 12 -0.35 -9.53 -4.69
C ILE A 12 -0.97 -8.43 -3.82
N ALA A 13 -2.28 -8.54 -3.51
CA ALA A 13 -2.97 -7.59 -2.67
C ALA A 13 -2.44 -7.63 -1.23
N GLU A 14 -2.17 -8.81 -0.69
CA GLU A 14 -1.56 -8.96 0.64
C GLU A 14 -0.16 -8.34 0.71
N ARG A 15 0.66 -8.55 -0.33
CA ARG A 15 1.98 -7.91 -0.43
C ARG A 15 1.87 -6.38 -0.45
N LEU A 16 0.99 -5.83 -1.27
CA LEU A 16 0.77 -4.39 -1.35
C LEU A 16 0.26 -3.82 -0.01
N ASN A 17 -0.70 -4.49 0.62
CA ASN A 17 -1.23 -4.12 1.93
C ASN A 17 -0.14 -4.13 3.00
N GLY A 18 0.73 -5.14 2.99
CA GLY A 18 1.87 -5.24 3.91
C GLY A 18 2.81 -4.05 3.75
N ILE A 19 3.17 -3.69 2.51
CA ILE A 19 4.02 -2.53 2.23
C ILE A 19 3.37 -1.24 2.74
N LEU A 20 2.12 -0.96 2.36
CA LEU A 20 1.43 0.26 2.77
C LEU A 20 1.31 0.36 4.29
N LYS A 21 0.89 -0.72 4.96
CA LYS A 21 0.69 -0.73 6.42
C LYS A 21 2.00 -0.61 7.19
N ASN A 22 3.02 -1.38 6.80
CA ASN A 22 4.23 -1.51 7.61
C ASN A 22 5.30 -0.46 7.28
N GLU A 23 5.30 0.11 6.07
CA GLU A 23 6.33 1.05 5.63
C GLU A 23 5.85 2.49 5.57
N TYR A 24 4.57 2.73 5.27
CA TYR A 24 4.04 4.09 5.08
C TYR A 24 3.08 4.54 6.18
N LEU A 25 2.31 3.61 6.76
CA LEU A 25 1.27 3.92 7.74
C LEU A 25 1.67 3.57 9.18
N SER A 26 2.81 2.91 9.40
CA SER A 26 3.22 2.35 10.69
C SER A 26 3.26 3.39 11.82
N ASP A 27 3.71 4.61 11.51
CA ASP A 27 3.93 5.69 12.47
C ASP A 27 2.91 6.83 12.33
N SER A 28 1.83 6.62 11.59
CA SER A 28 0.80 7.64 11.38
C SER A 28 -0.34 7.46 12.38
N PRO A 29 -0.49 8.33 13.40
CA PRO A 29 -1.67 8.29 14.25
C PRO A 29 -2.91 8.64 13.44
N VAL A 30 -3.94 7.79 13.52
CA VAL A 30 -5.21 7.95 12.83
C VAL A 30 -6.32 7.99 13.87
N GLU A 31 -6.99 9.14 13.98
CA GLU A 31 -8.04 9.36 14.98
C GLU A 31 -9.45 9.20 14.40
N SER A 32 -9.59 9.30 13.07
CA SER A 32 -10.86 9.13 12.38
C SER A 32 -10.72 8.43 11.03
N ILE A 33 -11.84 7.94 10.48
CA ILE A 33 -11.90 7.41 9.12
C ILE A 33 -11.54 8.49 8.08
N GLY A 34 -11.82 9.76 8.36
CA GLY A 34 -11.44 10.88 7.50
C GLY A 34 -9.92 10.98 7.41
N ASP A 35 -9.24 10.97 8.55
CA ASP A 35 -7.78 11.01 8.62
C ASP A 35 -7.16 9.78 7.98
N ALA A 36 -7.74 8.60 8.21
CA ALA A 36 -7.32 7.35 7.60
C ALA A 36 -7.28 7.46 6.07
N LYS A 37 -8.31 8.07 5.46
CA LYS A 37 -8.37 8.28 4.01
C LYS A 37 -7.26 9.21 3.54
N VAL A 38 -7.01 10.31 4.26
CA VAL A 38 -5.97 11.28 3.90
C VAL A 38 -4.58 10.65 3.96
N VAL A 39 -4.25 9.97 5.05
CA VAL A 39 -2.94 9.32 5.21
C VAL A 39 -2.79 8.19 4.17
N LEU A 40 -3.83 7.40 3.93
CA LEU A 40 -3.81 6.35 2.92
C LEU A 40 -3.59 6.92 1.50
N SER A 41 -4.29 8.00 1.13
CA SER A 41 -4.08 8.66 -0.16
C SER A 41 -2.63 9.14 -0.32
N ARG A 42 -2.01 9.66 0.74
CA ARG A 42 -0.60 10.04 0.74
C ARG A 42 0.33 8.83 0.57
N ALA A 43 0.07 7.74 1.29
CA ALA A 43 0.86 6.52 1.19
C ALA A 43 0.81 5.92 -0.23
N VAL A 44 -0.38 5.88 -0.85
CA VAL A 44 -0.55 5.42 -2.23
C VAL A 44 0.22 6.30 -3.21
N TYR A 45 0.14 7.63 -3.05
CA TYR A 45 0.91 8.56 -3.87
C TYR A 45 2.42 8.30 -3.76
N LEU A 46 2.97 8.18 -2.54
CA LEU A 46 4.40 7.93 -2.35
C LEU A 46 4.84 6.58 -2.94
N TYR A 47 4.02 5.54 -2.81
CA TYR A 47 4.32 4.24 -3.40
C TYR A 47 4.37 4.31 -4.94
N ASN A 48 3.44 5.05 -5.56
CA ASN A 48 3.32 5.13 -7.01
C ASN A 48 4.29 6.13 -7.65
N GLU A 49 4.59 7.25 -7.01
CA GLU A 49 5.28 8.38 -7.66
C GLU A 49 6.69 8.66 -7.08
N ASP A 50 7.01 8.13 -5.90
CA ASP A 50 8.25 8.46 -5.18
C ASP A 50 9.15 7.24 -4.94
N ARG A 51 8.56 6.06 -4.75
CA ARG A 51 9.32 4.80 -4.58
C ARG A 51 9.81 4.27 -5.91
N HIS A 52 11.13 4.15 -6.09
CA HIS A 52 11.70 3.38 -7.20
C HIS A 52 11.49 1.88 -7.01
N HIS A 53 11.02 1.19 -8.05
CA HIS A 53 10.74 -0.24 -8.01
C HIS A 53 11.76 -1.02 -8.85
N MET A 54 12.63 -1.78 -8.17
CA MET A 54 13.66 -2.59 -8.83
C MET A 54 13.09 -3.59 -9.85
N SER A 55 11.89 -4.12 -9.60
CA SER A 55 11.23 -5.07 -10.51
C SER A 55 10.86 -4.48 -11.87
N ILE A 56 10.81 -3.14 -11.96
CA ILE A 56 10.56 -2.41 -13.21
C ILE A 56 11.73 -1.48 -13.53
N GLY A 57 12.97 -1.91 -13.26
CA GLY A 57 14.17 -1.16 -13.66
C GLY A 57 14.36 0.16 -12.89
N ASN A 58 13.90 0.22 -11.64
CA ASN A 58 13.88 1.43 -10.80
C ASN A 58 12.96 2.53 -11.35
N HIS A 59 11.97 2.20 -12.16
CA HIS A 59 10.91 3.13 -12.53
C HIS A 59 9.82 3.21 -11.45
N TYR A 60 8.97 4.21 -11.60
CA TYR A 60 7.71 4.38 -10.87
C TYR A 60 6.60 3.58 -11.57
N PRO A 61 5.62 2.99 -10.86
CA PRO A 61 4.55 2.19 -11.47
C PRO A 61 3.42 3.00 -12.11
N SER A 62 3.39 4.32 -11.85
CA SER A 62 2.42 5.31 -12.30
C SER A 62 2.18 5.32 -13.82
#